data_AF-A0A158JZ48-F1
#
_entry.id   AF-A0A158JZ48-F1
#
_cell.length_a   1.000
_cell.length_b   1.000
_cell.length_c   1.000
_cell.angle_alpha   90.00
_cell.angle_beta   90.00
_cell.angle_gamma   90.00
#
_symmetry.space_group_name_H-M   'P 1'
#
loop_
_entity.id
_entity.type
_entity.pdbx_description
1 polymer ?
#
loop_
_entity_poly.entity_id
_entity_poly.type
_entity_poly.pdbx_seq_one_letter_code
_entity_poly.pdbx_strand_id
1 'polypeptide(L)'
;MSKLKSMENLFAGRHFEHDVIILYVRWYLRYKLSPRNLVEMMAERGSSLAHTTILRWVKRYTPEFVKRWRRFGTPRGQSWVSP
;
A
#
# COMPACT_ATOMS: atom_id res chain seq x y z
N MET A 1 18.88 -5.29 12.39
CA MET A 1 19.08 -4.04 11.61
C MET A 1 18.88 -4.19 10.09
N SER A 2 18.89 -5.40 9.49
CA SER A 2 18.76 -5.58 8.02
C SER A 2 17.37 -5.30 7.42
N LYS A 3 16.30 -5.40 8.23
CA LYS A 3 14.90 -5.31 7.75
C LYS A 3 14.42 -3.88 7.49
N LEU A 4 14.93 -2.90 8.25
CA LEU A 4 14.64 -1.47 8.08
C LEU A 4 15.34 -0.89 6.84
N LYS A 5 16.60 -1.28 6.60
CA LYS A 5 17.37 -0.93 5.40
C LYS A 5 16.65 -1.29 4.08
N SER A 6 15.84 -2.35 4.08
CA SER A 6 15.04 -2.74 2.90
C SER A 6 13.85 -1.79 2.62
N MET A 7 13.27 -1.17 3.64
CA MET A 7 12.13 -0.25 3.47
C MET A 7 12.61 1.11 2.99
N GLU A 8 13.69 1.64 3.55
CA GLU A 8 14.30 2.89 3.08
C GLU A 8 14.68 2.79 1.60
N ASN A 9 15.29 1.67 1.18
CA ASN A 9 15.60 1.42 -0.23
C ASN A 9 14.35 1.30 -1.12
N LEU A 10 13.21 0.83 -0.59
CA LEU A 10 11.96 0.69 -1.36
C LEU A 10 11.36 2.06 -1.74
N PHE A 11 11.57 3.07 -0.90
CA PHE A 11 11.09 4.43 -1.10
C PHE A 11 12.19 5.42 -1.50
N ALA A 12 13.42 4.94 -1.69
CA ALA A 12 14.53 5.77 -2.13
C ALA A 12 14.20 6.50 -3.46
N GLY A 13 14.50 7.81 -3.49
CA GLY A 13 14.26 8.67 -4.64
C GLY A 13 12.78 8.95 -4.94
N ARG A 14 11.86 8.76 -3.97
CA ARG A 14 10.49 9.24 -4.10
C ARG A 14 10.39 10.70 -3.63
N HIS A 15 9.57 11.49 -4.33
CA HIS A 15 9.25 12.86 -3.94
C HIS A 15 8.36 12.97 -2.71
N PHE A 16 7.61 11.91 -2.40
CA PHE A 16 6.69 11.88 -1.28
C PHE A 16 7.27 11.05 -0.15
N GLU A 17 7.03 11.49 1.07
CA GLU A 17 7.36 10.74 2.28
C GLU A 17 6.80 9.32 2.22
N HIS A 18 7.57 8.35 2.69
CA HIS A 18 7.20 6.94 2.63
C HIS A 18 5.87 6.67 3.37
N ASP A 19 5.63 7.35 4.48
CA ASP A 19 4.40 7.24 5.26
C ASP A 19 3.16 7.72 4.49
N VAL A 20 3.30 8.78 3.69
CA VAL A 20 2.24 9.29 2.80
C VAL A 20 1.89 8.19 1.80
N ILE A 21 2.89 7.64 1.11
CA ILE A 21 2.69 6.57 0.11
C ILE A 21 2.03 5.34 0.75
N ILE A 22 2.53 4.90 1.90
CA ILE A 22 2.03 3.75 2.65
C ILE A 22 0.57 3.96 3.04
N LEU A 23 0.22 5.15 3.54
CA LEU A 23 -1.14 5.48 3.98
C LEU A 23 -2.14 5.34 2.83
N TYR A 24 -1.86 5.93 1.66
CA TYR A 24 -2.79 5.91 0.53
C TYR A 24 -2.90 4.54 -0.14
N VAL A 25 -1.78 3.82 -0.28
CA VAL A 25 -1.83 2.43 -0.78
C VAL A 25 -2.62 1.56 0.18
N ARG A 26 -2.44 1.71 1.49
CA ARG A 26 -3.22 0.98 2.50
C ARG A 26 -4.70 1.32 2.42
N TRP A 27 -5.08 2.59 2.30
CA TRP A 27 -6.47 3.00 2.19
C TRP A 27 -7.12 2.47 0.91
N TYR A 28 -6.42 2.52 -0.22
CA TYR A 28 -6.88 1.92 -1.47
C TYR A 28 -7.12 0.41 -1.34
N LEU A 29 -6.21 -0.32 -0.68
CA LEU A 29 -6.32 -1.77 -0.51
C LEU A 29 -7.37 -2.20 0.53
N ARG A 30 -7.59 -1.38 1.57
CA ARG A 30 -8.46 -1.72 2.70
C ARG A 30 -9.91 -1.28 2.48
N TYR A 31 -10.13 -0.14 1.83
CA TYR A 31 -11.44 0.47 1.66
C TYR A 31 -11.84 0.48 0.18
N LYS A 32 -13.15 0.49 -0.09
CA LYS A 32 -13.69 0.60 -1.46
C LYS A 32 -13.63 2.05 -1.97
N LEU A 33 -12.47 2.70 -1.83
CA LEU A 33 -12.25 4.08 -2.26
C LEU A 33 -11.75 4.12 -3.70
N SER A 34 -12.32 5.03 -4.50
CA SER A 34 -11.78 5.32 -5.82
C SER A 34 -10.47 6.13 -5.69
N PRO A 35 -9.55 6.07 -6.67
CA PRO A 35 -8.39 6.95 -6.71
C PRO A 35 -8.75 8.44 -6.67
N ARG A 36 -9.93 8.82 -7.19
CA ARG A 36 -10.40 10.22 -7.16
C ARG A 36 -10.77 10.65 -5.74
N ASN A 37 -11.48 9.80 -5.00
CA ASN A 37 -11.83 10.07 -3.61
C ASN A 37 -10.55 10.25 -2.76
N LEU A 38 -9.52 9.43 -2.99
CA LEU A 38 -8.24 9.57 -2.29
C LEU A 38 -7.52 10.88 -2.64
N VAL A 39 -7.61 11.36 -3.89
CA VAL A 39 -7.09 12.67 -4.28
C VAL A 39 -7.85 13.81 -3.62
N GLU A 40 -9.18 13.73 -3.56
CA GLU A 40 -10.01 14.74 -2.90
C GLU A 40 -9.65 14.86 -1.41
N MET A 41 -9.55 13.73 -0.70
CA MET A 41 -9.10 13.69 0.70
C MET A 41 -7.69 14.24 0.91
N MET A 42 -6.82 14.19 -0.11
CA MET A 42 -5.48 14.78 -0.05
C MET A 42 -5.50 16.28 -0.28
N ALA A 43 -6.35 16.74 -1.21
CA ALA A 43 -6.53 18.15 -1.48
C ALA A 43 -7.01 18.89 -0.21
N GLU A 44 -7.93 18.28 0.55
CA GLU A 44 -8.37 18.77 1.86
C GLU A 44 -7.21 18.90 2.88
N ARG A 45 -6.17 18.07 2.76
CA ARG A 45 -4.96 18.08 3.60
C ARG A 45 -3.83 18.95 3.03
N GLY A 46 -4.10 19.74 1.99
CA GLY A 46 -3.14 20.64 1.35
C GLY A 46 -2.17 19.95 0.38
N SER A 47 -2.40 18.70 0.01
CA SER A 47 -1.57 17.95 -0.93
C SER A 47 -2.28 17.78 -2.28
N SER A 48 -1.82 18.46 -3.32
CA SER A 48 -2.34 18.29 -4.68
C SER A 48 -1.60 17.17 -5.41
N LEU A 49 -2.34 16.17 -5.89
CA LEU A 49 -1.79 14.94 -6.45
C LEU A 49 -2.72 14.39 -7.53
N ALA A 50 -2.16 13.90 -8.63
CA ALA A 50 -2.95 13.26 -9.67
C ALA A 50 -3.40 11.85 -9.24
N HIS A 51 -4.62 11.46 -9.62
CA HIS A 51 -5.14 10.11 -9.35
C HIS A 51 -4.26 9.00 -9.99
N THR A 52 -3.58 9.33 -11.10
CA THR A 52 -2.61 8.44 -11.75
C THR A 52 -1.38 8.16 -10.87
N THR A 53 -0.99 9.10 -9.99
CA THR A 53 0.08 8.90 -9.02
C THR A 53 -0.30 7.81 -8.01
N ILE A 54 -1.54 7.85 -7.51
CA ILE A 54 -2.07 6.82 -6.61
C ILE A 54 -2.09 5.46 -7.30
N LEU A 55 -2.57 5.40 -8.55
CA LEU A 55 -2.59 4.15 -9.32
C LEU A 55 -1.17 3.57 -9.52
N ARG A 56 -0.18 4.43 -9.80
CA ARG A 56 1.23 4.01 -9.90
C ARG A 56 1.76 3.47 -8.59
N TRP A 57 1.44 4.10 -7.46
CA TRP A 57 1.82 3.61 -6.14
C TRP A 57 1.16 2.28 -5.81
N VAL A 58 -0.15 2.15 -6.02
CA VAL A 58 -0.88 0.90 -5.82
C VAL A 58 -0.23 -0.20 -6.64
N LYS A 59 0.00 0.01 -7.94
CA LYS A 59 0.63 -0.99 -8.81
C LYS A 59 2.03 -1.38 -8.32
N ARG A 60 2.83 -0.40 -7.87
CA ARG A 60 4.22 -0.62 -7.44
C ARG A 60 4.32 -1.33 -6.08
N TYR A 61 3.53 -0.91 -5.10
CA TYR A 61 3.73 -1.28 -3.70
C TYR A 61 2.79 -2.40 -3.23
N THR A 62 1.68 -2.67 -3.91
CA THR A 62 0.76 -3.75 -3.54
C THR A 62 1.46 -5.10 -3.36
N PRO A 63 2.37 -5.56 -4.25
CA PRO A 63 3.08 -6.83 -4.05
C PRO A 63 3.85 -6.89 -2.72
N GLU A 64 4.52 -5.80 -2.35
CA GLU A 64 5.29 -5.70 -1.12
C GLU A 64 4.41 -5.66 0.14
N PHE A 65 3.21 -5.05 0.04
CA PHE A 65 2.19 -5.11 1.08
C PHE A 65 1.63 -6.52 1.24
N VAL A 66 1.24 -7.18 0.15
CA VAL A 66 0.72 -8.57 0.18
C VAL A 66 1.76 -9.52 0.75
N LYS A 67 3.03 -9.42 0.31
CA LYS A 67 4.15 -10.24 0.82
C LYS A 67 4.34 -10.09 2.32
N ARG A 68 4.24 -8.86 2.85
CA ARG A 68 4.32 -8.61 4.30
C ARG A 68 3.07 -9.08 5.03
N TRP A 69 1.89 -8.82 4.48
CA TRP A 69 0.59 -9.20 5.04
C TRP A 69 0.46 -10.71 5.20
N ARG A 70 0.93 -11.50 4.22
CA ARG A 70 0.93 -12.97 4.27
C ARG A 70 1.63 -13.54 5.52
N ARG A 71 2.58 -12.81 6.11
CA ARG A 71 3.26 -13.23 7.36
C ARG A 71 2.35 -13.18 8.58
N PHE A 72 1.31 -12.35 8.52
CA PHE A 72 0.31 -12.20 9.57
C PHE A 72 -0.96 -13.00 9.29
N GLY A 73 -1.09 -13.57 8.08
CA GLY A 73 -2.18 -14.48 7.77
C GLY A 73 -1.92 -15.85 8.38
N THR A 74 -2.89 -16.36 9.14
CA THR A 74 -2.90 -17.77 9.57
C THR A 74 -2.88 -18.65 8.31
N PRO A 75 -2.10 -19.76 8.28
CA PRO A 75 -2.36 -20.80 7.30
C PRO A 75 -3.84 -21.15 7.40
N ARG A 76 -4.60 -20.97 6.31
CA ARG A 76 -5.96 -21.50 6.27
C ARG A 76 -5.79 -23.00 6.48
N GLY A 77 -6.27 -23.49 7.62
CA GLY A 77 -6.24 -24.92 7.95
C GLY A 77 -6.75 -25.69 6.74
N GLN A 78 -6.08 -26.79 6.43
CA GLN A 78 -6.47 -27.71 5.36
C GLN A 78 -7.99 -27.86 5.41
N SER A 79 -8.65 -27.54 4.31
CA SER A 79 -10.10 -27.67 4.22
C SER A 79 -10.48 -29.08 4.62
N TRP A 80 -11.54 -29.22 5.42
CA TRP A 80 -12.13 -30.48 5.88
C TRP A 80 -12.50 -31.48 4.77
N VAL A 81 -12.31 -31.12 3.51
CA VAL A 81 -12.53 -31.96 2.35
C VAL A 81 -11.16 -32.37 1.83
N SER A 82 -10.65 -33.48 2.35
CA SER A 82 -9.71 -34.35 1.63
C SER A 82 -10.45 -35.67 1.40
N PRO A 83 -10.58 -36.14 0.15
CA PRO A 83 -10.98 -37.51 -0.16
C PRO A 83 -10.00 -38.54 0.40
#